data_AF-A0AAX0I496-F1
#
_entry.id   AF-A0AAX0I496-F1
#
_cell.length_a   1.000
_cell.length_b   1.000
_cell.length_c   1.000
_cell.angle_alpha   90.00
_cell.angle_beta   90.00
_cell.angle_gamma   90.00
#
_symmetry.space_group_name_H-M   'P 1'
#
loop_
_entity.id
_entity.type
_entity.pdbx_description
1 polymer ?
#
loop_
_entity_poly.entity_id
_entity_poly.type
_entity_poly.pdbx_seq_one_letter_code
_entity_poly.pdbx_strand_id
1 'polypeptide(L)'
;MDRSHVLAKFLKAALLGVCILIAAALTLYAISMYWPIPESQRQALAQLRQPLPPLRGSNMFGALWSLSYAIPEAQREAVLAQDVERFNRLPEHAAFQSAAAGYRRLPGWPSGAPALCMASAGGCLQRVRERPQAYAAALAAQAPMLARMRALAQHADYRSPFRARVDTPLPELPRMPLSMTTSALEFVQGRSTQALSGVCTDAQVARVLMRSSDNLAITMIGAAMLRGNAHLFADMLAELPAQYPLPAQCAAAFAPLPVDEIALCHALHGESRMVFSMLQEDTLTQGGQSSWQDRFPLRLLDDERTQALLAPTFTWACSAPVRTLLAQDRPVPQTLIPLPQTASVACIANATGCLLASVSHPDYANYQRKMQDAAAALRALSALQWLRDHPAQTMPLTQRIAALPPALRGQVRPLGAGNDGKSLTLRQYARPEGGAGNDRWPVPGSAIAATQAASSAR
;
A
#
# COMPACT_ATOMS: atom_id res chain seq x y z
N MET A 1 45.52 -62.77 19.31
CA MET A 1 45.55 -61.33 18.96
C MET A 1 44.47 -60.63 19.76
N ASP A 2 44.90 -59.68 20.57
CA ASP A 2 44.14 -59.15 21.70
C ASP A 2 43.08 -58.13 21.24
N ARG A 3 41.81 -58.54 21.29
CA ARG A 3 40.65 -57.72 20.88
C ARG A 3 40.56 -56.40 21.64
N SER A 4 41.10 -56.35 22.87
CA SER A 4 41.11 -55.15 23.72
C SER A 4 42.03 -54.05 23.15
N HIS A 5 43.19 -54.43 22.62
CA HIS A 5 44.17 -53.51 22.05
C HIS A 5 43.71 -52.88 20.73
N VAL A 6 42.98 -53.65 19.91
CA VAL A 6 42.41 -53.16 18.64
C VAL A 6 41.25 -52.19 18.92
N LEU A 7 40.39 -52.50 19.89
CA LEU A 7 39.28 -51.65 20.31
C LEU A 7 39.78 -50.31 20.89
N ALA A 8 40.83 -50.33 21.72
CA ALA A 8 41.43 -49.12 22.28
C ALA A 8 42.07 -48.20 21.22
N LYS A 9 42.72 -48.77 20.18
CA LYS A 9 43.26 -47.98 19.05
C LYS A 9 42.13 -47.35 18.23
N PHE A 10 41.06 -48.10 17.98
CA PHE A 10 39.89 -47.59 17.25
C PHE A 10 39.20 -46.44 18.01
N LEU A 11 38.98 -46.59 19.32
CA LEU A 11 38.43 -45.53 20.18
C LEU A 11 39.30 -44.26 20.21
N LYS A 12 40.62 -44.38 20.26
CA LYS A 12 41.54 -43.24 20.21
C LYS A 12 41.51 -42.52 18.86
N ALA A 13 41.48 -43.27 17.75
CA ALA A 13 41.38 -42.69 16.41
C ALA A 13 40.01 -42.01 16.19
N ALA A 14 38.93 -42.63 16.69
CA ALA A 14 37.59 -42.04 16.66
C ALA A 14 37.52 -40.75 17.49
N LEU A 15 38.07 -40.75 18.71
CA LEU A 15 38.13 -39.55 19.57
C LEU A 15 38.97 -38.44 18.92
N LEU A 16 40.13 -38.76 18.35
CA LEU A 16 40.97 -37.80 17.63
C LEU A 16 40.22 -37.21 16.43
N GLY A 17 39.52 -38.04 15.67
CA GLY A 17 38.67 -37.60 14.55
C GLY A 17 37.57 -36.64 15.02
N VAL A 18 36.89 -36.95 16.13
CA VAL A 18 35.89 -36.06 16.74
C VAL A 18 36.51 -34.74 17.19
N CYS A 19 37.68 -34.75 17.84
CA CYS A 19 38.37 -33.53 18.24
C CYS A 19 38.76 -32.65 17.06
N ILE A 20 39.26 -33.24 15.96
CA ILE A 20 39.59 -32.51 14.73
C ILE A 20 38.34 -31.87 14.13
N LEU A 21 37.22 -32.60 14.09
CA LEU A 21 35.95 -32.07 13.58
C LEU A 21 35.44 -30.91 14.44
N ILE A 22 35.52 -31.02 15.76
CA ILE A 22 35.15 -29.94 16.69
C ILE A 22 36.05 -28.72 16.47
N ALA A 23 37.37 -28.90 16.37
CA ALA A 23 38.30 -27.81 16.13
C ALA A 23 38.04 -27.11 14.78
N ALA A 24 37.75 -27.88 13.72
CA ALA A 24 37.37 -27.34 12.43
C ALA A 24 36.04 -26.56 12.50
N ALA A 25 35.03 -27.08 13.20
CA ALA A 25 33.75 -26.40 13.38
C ALA A 25 33.90 -25.08 14.16
N LEU A 26 34.67 -25.08 15.25
CA LEU A 26 34.96 -23.86 16.03
C LEU A 26 35.76 -22.83 15.20
N THR A 27 36.70 -23.29 14.38
CA THR A 27 37.47 -22.42 13.48
C THR A 27 36.56 -21.77 12.43
N LEU A 28 35.68 -22.54 11.79
CA LEU A 28 34.70 -22.02 10.84
C LEU A 28 33.72 -21.04 11.49
N TYR A 29 33.26 -21.35 12.70
CA TYR A 29 32.40 -20.45 13.48
C TYR A 29 33.12 -19.13 13.80
N ALA A 30 34.38 -19.18 14.26
CA ALA A 30 35.17 -18.00 14.53
C ALA A 30 35.41 -17.15 13.27
N ILE A 31 35.77 -17.79 12.14
CA ILE A 31 35.90 -17.10 10.84
C ILE A 31 34.58 -16.41 10.47
N SER A 32 33.45 -17.08 10.66
CA SER A 32 32.13 -16.52 10.38
C SER A 32 31.78 -15.31 11.25
N MET A 33 32.08 -15.38 12.56
CA MET A 33 31.87 -14.30 13.53
C MET A 33 32.63 -13.01 13.16
N TYR A 34 33.80 -13.13 12.53
CA TYR A 34 34.60 -11.98 12.07
C TYR A 34 34.44 -11.69 10.57
N TRP A 35 33.60 -12.43 9.86
CA TRP A 35 33.37 -12.19 8.44
C TRP A 35 32.74 -10.80 8.23
N PRO A 36 33.27 -9.95 7.34
CA PRO A 36 32.79 -8.57 7.24
C PRO A 36 31.39 -8.50 6.63
N ILE A 37 30.54 -7.62 7.17
CA ILE A 37 29.27 -7.23 6.52
C ILE A 37 29.60 -6.50 5.21
N PRO A 38 29.08 -6.93 4.05
CA PRO A 38 29.29 -6.24 2.77
C PRO A 38 28.95 -4.74 2.84
N GLU A 39 29.72 -3.91 2.14
CA GLU A 39 29.54 -2.45 2.22
C GLU A 39 28.15 -2.01 1.76
N SER A 40 27.60 -2.63 0.72
CA SER A 40 26.24 -2.36 0.22
C SER A 40 25.17 -2.61 1.27
N GLN A 41 25.32 -3.66 2.10
CA GLN A 41 24.42 -3.96 3.21
C GLN A 41 24.55 -2.92 4.33
N ARG A 42 25.78 -2.50 4.67
CA ARG A 42 26.02 -1.45 5.67
C ARG A 42 25.41 -0.12 5.26
N GLN A 43 25.59 0.29 4.00
CA GLN A 43 25.03 1.52 3.47
C GLN A 43 23.50 1.48 3.46
N ALA A 44 22.90 0.37 3.03
CA ALA A 44 21.45 0.19 3.07
C ALA A 44 20.91 0.26 4.51
N LEU A 45 21.58 -0.39 5.48
CA LEU A 45 21.17 -0.35 6.88
C LEU A 45 21.30 1.07 7.46
N ALA A 46 22.38 1.79 7.15
CA ALA A 46 22.57 3.17 7.57
C ALA A 46 21.48 4.10 7.01
N GLN A 47 21.01 3.86 5.78
CA GLN A 47 19.89 4.57 5.18
C GLN A 47 18.57 4.30 5.93
N LEU A 48 18.30 3.05 6.33
CA LEU A 48 17.09 2.70 7.08
C LEU A 48 17.08 3.25 8.51
N ARG A 49 18.26 3.40 9.12
CA ARG A 49 18.44 3.98 10.47
C ARG A 49 18.26 5.51 10.51
N GLN A 50 18.14 6.18 9.36
CA GLN A 50 17.88 7.61 9.33
C GLN A 50 16.52 7.95 9.97
N PRO A 51 16.42 9.07 10.70
CA PRO A 51 15.16 9.50 11.27
C PRO A 51 14.13 9.76 10.18
N LEU A 52 12.85 9.48 10.48
CA LEU A 52 11.76 9.82 9.57
C LEU A 52 11.68 11.34 9.43
N PRO A 53 11.33 11.86 8.24
CA PRO A 53 11.05 13.27 8.05
C PRO A 53 9.96 13.77 9.03
N PRO A 54 9.98 15.06 9.40
CA PRO A 54 8.90 15.65 10.19
C PRO A 54 7.57 15.59 9.41
N LEU A 55 6.46 15.61 10.14
CA LEU A 55 5.13 15.71 9.52
C LEU A 55 4.99 17.06 8.80
N ARG A 56 4.35 17.06 7.64
CA ARG A 56 4.10 18.27 6.85
C ARG A 56 2.88 19.08 7.32
N GLY A 57 2.19 18.61 8.35
CA GLY A 57 1.02 19.26 8.94
C GLY A 57 0.30 18.34 9.92
N SER A 58 -1.01 18.50 10.04
CA SER A 58 -1.83 17.70 10.94
C SER A 58 -1.84 16.22 10.53
N ASN A 59 -1.76 15.35 11.54
CA ASN A 59 -1.69 13.91 11.36
C ASN A 59 -3.09 13.29 11.27
N MET A 60 -3.39 12.59 10.18
CA MET A 60 -4.66 11.91 9.95
C MET A 60 -4.90 10.72 10.88
N PHE A 61 -3.84 10.16 11.48
CA PHE A 61 -3.95 8.95 12.29
C PHE A 61 -5.01 9.05 13.40
N GLY A 62 -5.06 10.16 14.15
CA GLY A 62 -6.02 10.31 15.24
C GLY A 62 -7.48 10.38 14.78
N ALA A 63 -7.72 10.95 13.61
CA ALA A 63 -9.06 10.96 13.00
C ALA A 63 -9.47 9.55 12.56
N LEU A 64 -8.54 8.75 12.04
CA LEU A 64 -8.79 7.35 11.68
C LEU A 64 -8.95 6.46 12.91
N TRP A 65 -8.14 6.64 13.95
CA TRP A 65 -8.21 5.91 15.21
C TRP A 65 -9.60 6.01 15.85
N SER A 66 -10.22 7.19 15.75
CA SER A 66 -11.55 7.48 16.30
C SER A 66 -12.69 7.34 15.28
N LEU A 67 -12.42 6.91 14.05
CA LEU A 67 -13.36 6.98 12.92
C LEU A 67 -14.70 6.26 13.21
N SER A 68 -14.60 5.05 13.76
CA SER A 68 -15.75 4.18 14.06
C SER A 68 -16.41 4.46 15.43
N TYR A 69 -15.91 5.42 16.22
CA TYR A 69 -16.35 5.64 17.61
C TYR A 69 -16.90 7.04 17.83
N ALA A 70 -17.98 7.14 18.60
CA ALA A 70 -18.61 8.41 18.99
C ALA A 70 -17.82 9.14 20.10
N ILE A 71 -16.51 9.35 19.89
CA ILE A 71 -15.62 10.09 20.79
C ILE A 71 -15.85 11.60 20.58
N PRO A 72 -16.13 12.38 21.64
CA PRO A 72 -16.15 13.83 21.59
C PRO A 72 -14.84 14.38 21.03
N GLU A 73 -14.89 15.41 20.19
CA GLU A 73 -13.71 15.93 19.49
C GLU A 73 -12.58 16.33 20.45
N ALA A 74 -12.93 17.05 21.54
CA ALA A 74 -12.00 17.45 22.60
C ALA A 74 -11.32 16.27 23.33
N GLN A 75 -11.83 15.04 23.21
CA GLN A 75 -11.27 13.86 23.88
C GLN A 75 -10.43 12.98 22.93
N ARG A 76 -10.51 13.18 21.61
CA ARG A 76 -9.88 12.25 20.64
C ARG A 76 -8.37 12.16 20.81
N GLU A 77 -7.69 13.30 20.99
CA GLU A 77 -6.24 13.33 21.18
C GLU A 77 -5.83 12.68 22.50
N ALA A 78 -6.58 12.92 23.58
CA ALA A 78 -6.33 12.32 24.88
C ALA A 78 -6.50 10.78 24.85
N VAL A 79 -7.54 10.28 24.18
CA VAL A 79 -7.77 8.84 24.00
C VAL A 79 -6.63 8.21 23.20
N LEU A 80 -6.20 8.84 22.11
CA LEU A 80 -5.06 8.34 21.33
C LEU A 80 -3.77 8.34 22.15
N ALA A 81 -3.48 9.41 22.88
CA ALA A 81 -2.28 9.51 23.71
C ALA A 81 -2.26 8.41 24.79
N GLN A 82 -3.40 8.17 25.45
CA GLN A 82 -3.56 7.08 26.41
C GLN A 82 -3.29 5.71 25.78
N ASP A 83 -3.80 5.48 24.57
CA ASP A 83 -3.61 4.22 23.84
C ASP A 83 -2.15 3.99 23.45
N VAL A 84 -1.46 5.03 22.96
CA VAL A 84 -0.03 4.98 22.64
C VAL A 84 0.80 4.67 23.89
N GLU A 85 0.51 5.36 24.99
CA GLU A 85 1.20 5.16 26.27
C GLU A 85 0.98 3.72 26.80
N ARG A 86 -0.26 3.22 26.72
CA ARG A 86 -0.61 1.84 27.09
C ARG A 86 0.15 0.84 26.23
N PHE A 87 0.15 1.01 24.91
CA PHE A 87 0.85 0.12 23.99
C PHE A 87 2.38 0.10 24.20
N ASN A 88 2.96 1.25 24.54
CA ASN A 88 4.39 1.36 24.84
C ASN A 88 4.79 0.61 26.12
N ARG A 89 3.86 0.42 27.07
CA ARG A 89 4.09 -0.35 28.31
C ARG A 89 3.71 -1.82 28.22
N LEU A 90 2.93 -2.21 27.21
CA LEU A 90 2.48 -3.59 27.07
C LEU A 90 3.66 -4.49 26.64
N PRO A 91 3.83 -5.66 27.29
CA PRO A 91 4.73 -6.70 26.79
C PRO A 91 4.37 -7.10 25.36
N GLU A 92 5.32 -7.69 24.63
CA GLU A 92 5.01 -8.17 23.30
C GLU A 92 3.94 -9.25 23.30
N HIS A 93 3.08 -9.25 22.27
CA HIS A 93 1.98 -10.21 22.09
C HIS A 93 0.89 -10.17 23.16
N ALA A 94 0.99 -9.28 24.15
CA ALA A 94 -0.10 -8.99 25.06
C ALA A 94 -1.27 -8.38 24.27
N ALA A 95 -2.49 -8.83 24.55
CA ALA A 95 -3.67 -8.32 23.88
C ALA A 95 -3.85 -6.82 24.14
N PHE A 96 -3.73 -6.01 23.09
CA PHE A 96 -3.98 -4.58 23.17
C PHE A 96 -5.49 -4.29 23.16
N GLN A 97 -5.96 -3.55 24.16
CA GLN A 97 -7.32 -3.01 24.20
C GLN A 97 -7.27 -1.50 24.19
N SER A 98 -7.85 -0.91 23.15
CA SER A 98 -7.95 0.55 23.00
C SER A 98 -8.99 1.14 23.95
N ALA A 99 -8.69 2.29 24.54
CA ALA A 99 -9.62 3.14 25.27
C ALA A 99 -10.78 3.63 24.39
N ALA A 100 -10.59 3.73 23.07
CA ALA A 100 -11.67 4.03 22.13
C ALA A 100 -12.80 2.99 22.19
N ALA A 101 -12.52 1.74 22.56
CA ALA A 101 -13.52 0.69 22.70
C ALA A 101 -14.54 0.95 23.82
N GLY A 102 -14.24 1.86 24.77
CA GLY A 102 -15.20 2.31 25.79
C GLY A 102 -16.28 3.24 25.25
N TYR A 103 -16.14 3.75 24.02
CA TYR A 103 -17.10 4.63 23.40
C TYR A 103 -18.08 3.88 22.49
N ARG A 104 -19.30 4.41 22.37
CA ARG A 104 -20.31 3.85 21.46
C ARG A 104 -19.80 3.83 20.02
N ARG A 105 -19.83 2.67 19.37
CA ARG A 105 -19.53 2.56 17.93
C ARG A 105 -20.61 3.24 17.09
N LEU A 106 -20.19 3.85 15.98
CA LEU A 106 -21.12 4.35 14.97
C LEU A 106 -21.82 3.17 14.25
N PRO A 107 -23.08 3.34 13.82
CA PRO A 107 -23.83 2.28 13.16
C PRO A 107 -23.09 1.67 11.96
N GLY A 108 -23.08 0.34 11.88
CA GLY A 108 -22.63 -0.37 10.68
C GLY A 108 -23.58 -0.17 9.50
N TRP A 109 -23.17 -0.65 8.32
CA TRP A 109 -24.05 -0.70 7.16
C TRP A 109 -25.31 -1.52 7.49
N PRO A 110 -26.54 -1.02 7.21
CA PRO A 110 -27.76 -1.71 7.64
C PRO A 110 -27.89 -3.11 7.04
N SER A 111 -28.35 -4.06 7.85
CA SER A 111 -28.67 -5.41 7.37
C SER A 111 -29.81 -5.35 6.34
N GLY A 112 -29.65 -6.04 5.21
CA GLY A 112 -30.61 -6.01 4.09
C GLY A 112 -30.47 -4.82 3.15
N ALA A 113 -29.58 -3.86 3.41
CA ALA A 113 -29.27 -2.79 2.47
C ALA A 113 -28.49 -3.35 1.25
N PRO A 114 -28.62 -2.70 0.07
CA PRO A 114 -27.85 -3.09 -1.11
C PRO A 114 -26.34 -3.07 -0.86
N ALA A 115 -25.58 -3.86 -1.62
CA ALA A 115 -24.12 -3.86 -1.52
C ALA A 115 -23.53 -2.48 -1.88
N LEU A 116 -22.50 -2.06 -1.14
CA LEU A 116 -21.76 -0.83 -1.42
C LEU A 116 -21.01 -0.93 -2.77
N CYS A 117 -20.75 0.21 -3.38
CA CYS A 117 -19.85 0.29 -4.52
C CYS A 117 -18.44 -0.17 -4.16
N MET A 118 -17.78 -0.85 -5.10
CA MET A 118 -16.37 -1.26 -4.97
C MET A 118 -15.56 -0.65 -6.10
N ALA A 119 -14.31 -0.30 -5.81
CA ALA A 119 -13.39 0.31 -6.76
C ALA A 119 -13.14 -0.55 -8.02
N SER A 120 -13.13 -1.89 -7.88
CA SER A 120 -12.78 -2.84 -8.95
C SER A 120 -13.96 -3.36 -9.77
N ALA A 121 -15.21 -3.18 -9.31
CA ALA A 121 -16.36 -3.89 -9.88
C ALA A 121 -17.01 -3.20 -11.09
N GLY A 122 -16.57 -1.99 -11.47
CA GLY A 122 -17.25 -1.14 -12.46
C GLY A 122 -18.73 -0.89 -12.13
N GLY A 123 -19.43 -0.13 -12.96
CA GLY A 123 -20.91 -0.06 -12.94
C GLY A 123 -21.56 0.45 -11.65
N CYS A 124 -20.82 1.20 -10.81
CA CYS A 124 -21.35 1.74 -9.55
C CYS A 124 -22.58 2.63 -9.79
N LEU A 125 -22.51 3.54 -10.76
CA LEU A 125 -23.63 4.42 -11.12
C LEU A 125 -24.88 3.64 -11.53
N GLN A 126 -24.73 2.58 -12.33
CA GLN A 126 -25.83 1.72 -12.76
C GLN A 126 -26.49 1.03 -11.56
N ARG A 127 -25.71 0.38 -10.68
CA ARG A 127 -26.26 -0.29 -9.49
C ARG A 127 -27.04 0.66 -8.59
N VAL A 128 -26.52 1.87 -8.38
CA VAL A 128 -27.21 2.88 -7.57
C VAL A 128 -28.49 3.36 -8.24
N ARG A 129 -28.50 3.51 -9.57
CA ARG A 129 -29.67 3.90 -10.37
C ARG A 129 -30.79 2.86 -10.36
N GLU A 130 -30.46 1.58 -10.22
CA GLU A 130 -31.46 0.51 -10.12
C GLU A 130 -32.22 0.54 -8.77
N ARG A 131 -31.61 1.04 -7.69
CA ARG A 131 -32.20 1.03 -6.34
C ARG A 131 -31.96 2.33 -5.53
N PRO A 132 -32.24 3.53 -6.08
CA PRO A 132 -31.78 4.80 -5.50
C PRO A 132 -32.38 5.08 -4.12
N GLN A 133 -33.66 4.72 -3.91
CA GLN A 133 -34.33 4.91 -2.62
C GLN A 133 -33.76 4.00 -1.53
N ALA A 134 -33.42 2.75 -1.86
CA ALA A 134 -32.82 1.82 -0.91
C ALA A 134 -31.42 2.29 -0.46
N TYR A 135 -30.61 2.81 -1.39
CA TYR A 135 -29.34 3.43 -1.04
C TYR A 135 -29.52 4.69 -0.20
N ALA A 136 -30.48 5.57 -0.54
CA ALA A 136 -30.76 6.78 0.21
C ALA A 136 -31.15 6.47 1.67
N ALA A 137 -32.04 5.50 1.88
CA ALA A 137 -32.46 5.07 3.21
C ALA A 137 -31.28 4.50 4.03
N ALA A 138 -30.45 3.66 3.41
CA ALA A 138 -29.29 3.08 4.08
C ALA A 138 -28.21 4.12 4.44
N LEU A 139 -27.99 5.10 3.55
CA LEU A 139 -27.02 6.18 3.77
C LEU A 139 -27.46 7.20 4.82
N ALA A 140 -28.77 7.37 5.06
CA ALA A 140 -29.26 8.26 6.11
C ALA A 140 -28.72 7.85 7.51
N ALA A 141 -28.64 6.55 7.78
CA ALA A 141 -28.06 6.01 9.02
C ALA A 141 -26.53 6.20 9.13
N GLN A 142 -25.87 6.58 8.03
CA GLN A 142 -24.41 6.72 7.94
C GLN A 142 -23.93 8.19 7.98
N ALA A 143 -24.84 9.16 8.15
CA ALA A 143 -24.50 10.58 8.12
C ALA A 143 -23.33 10.97 9.06
N PRO A 144 -23.24 10.49 10.33
CA PRO A 144 -22.11 10.81 11.20
C PRO A 144 -20.77 10.25 10.71
N MET A 145 -20.77 9.04 10.13
CA MET A 145 -19.57 8.42 9.55
C MET A 145 -19.11 9.20 8.31
N LEU A 146 -20.05 9.54 7.42
CA LEU A 146 -19.75 10.31 6.20
C LEU A 146 -19.18 11.70 6.52
N ALA A 147 -19.70 12.37 7.55
CA ALA A 147 -19.15 13.66 8.00
C ALA A 147 -17.69 13.52 8.45
N ARG A 148 -17.37 12.47 9.22
CA ARG A 148 -15.99 12.18 9.67
C ARG A 148 -15.06 11.84 8.53
N MET A 149 -15.53 11.04 7.57
CA MET A 149 -14.76 10.71 6.37
C MET A 149 -14.41 11.96 5.56
N ARG A 150 -15.36 12.88 5.34
CA ARG A 150 -15.08 14.14 4.64
C ARG A 150 -14.07 15.02 5.39
N ALA A 151 -14.12 15.02 6.72
CA ALA A 151 -13.18 15.77 7.54
C ALA A 151 -11.73 15.25 7.42
N LEU A 152 -11.50 14.01 6.97
CA LEU A 152 -10.15 13.48 6.75
C LEU A 152 -9.33 14.34 5.78
N ALA A 153 -9.97 14.99 4.80
CA ALA A 153 -9.30 15.85 3.83
C ALA A 153 -8.66 17.11 4.44
N GLN A 154 -8.96 17.42 5.72
CA GLN A 154 -8.33 18.51 6.46
C GLN A 154 -6.92 18.16 6.97
N HIS A 155 -6.52 16.89 6.87
CA HIS A 155 -5.21 16.43 7.30
C HIS A 155 -4.19 16.42 6.15
N ALA A 156 -2.97 16.85 6.45
CA ALA A 156 -1.91 16.99 5.45
C ALA A 156 -1.01 15.76 5.35
N ASP A 157 -0.91 14.97 6.43
CA ASP A 157 0.01 13.85 6.54
C ASP A 157 -0.58 12.67 7.32
N TYR A 158 0.09 11.51 7.24
CA TYR A 158 -0.27 10.31 7.99
C TYR A 158 0.97 9.69 8.61
N ARG A 159 0.93 9.42 9.93
CA ARG A 159 1.92 8.61 10.64
C ARG A 159 1.33 7.99 11.91
N SER A 160 1.58 6.71 12.11
CA SER A 160 1.33 6.01 13.36
C SER A 160 2.16 6.61 14.50
N PRO A 161 1.53 7.00 15.62
CA PRO A 161 2.24 7.42 16.83
C PRO A 161 2.72 6.23 17.67
N PHE A 162 2.28 5.00 17.35
CA PHE A 162 2.70 3.80 18.05
C PHE A 162 4.15 3.42 17.71
N ARG A 163 4.87 2.83 18.67
CA ARG A 163 6.15 2.18 18.37
C ARG A 163 5.96 1.09 17.32
N ALA A 164 6.91 0.97 16.40
CA ALA A 164 6.88 -0.04 15.34
C ALA A 164 7.12 -1.43 15.95
N ARG A 165 6.12 -2.30 15.83
CA ARG A 165 6.09 -3.69 16.29
C ARG A 165 5.24 -4.52 15.31
N VAL A 166 5.41 -5.83 15.30
CA VAL A 166 4.59 -6.75 14.51
C VAL A 166 3.09 -6.65 14.85
N ASP A 167 2.78 -6.39 16.11
CA ASP A 167 1.42 -6.25 16.65
C ASP A 167 0.98 -4.78 16.79
N THR A 168 1.68 -3.84 16.13
CA THR A 168 1.27 -2.43 16.12
C THR A 168 -0.17 -2.31 15.63
N PRO A 169 -1.09 -1.73 16.43
CA PRO A 169 -2.48 -1.63 16.02
C PRO A 169 -2.61 -0.67 14.83
N LEU A 170 -3.36 -1.11 13.82
CA LEU A 170 -3.75 -0.26 12.70
C LEU A 170 -4.99 0.56 13.09
N PRO A 171 -5.09 1.82 12.62
CA PRO A 171 -6.32 2.57 12.78
C PRO A 171 -7.40 1.99 11.87
N GLU A 172 -8.65 2.37 12.13
CA GLU A 172 -9.75 2.01 11.23
C GLU A 172 -9.51 2.61 9.84
N LEU A 173 -9.62 1.78 8.81
CA LEU A 173 -9.40 2.23 7.43
C LEU A 173 -10.55 3.13 6.96
N PRO A 174 -10.28 4.14 6.11
CA PRO A 174 -11.34 4.90 5.46
C PRO A 174 -12.30 3.96 4.73
N ARG A 175 -13.60 4.11 4.97
CA ARG A 175 -14.63 3.26 4.38
C ARG A 175 -14.95 3.67 2.94
N MET A 176 -13.97 3.62 2.05
CA MET A 176 -14.09 4.04 0.64
C MET A 176 -15.38 3.54 -0.06
N PRO A 177 -15.81 2.26 0.09
CA PRO A 177 -17.07 1.81 -0.49
C PRO A 177 -18.29 2.68 -0.10
N LEU A 178 -18.32 3.17 1.14
CA LEU A 178 -19.40 4.01 1.66
C LEU A 178 -19.41 5.40 1.01
N SER A 179 -18.24 6.05 0.90
CA SER A 179 -18.16 7.39 0.28
C SER A 179 -18.39 7.34 -1.23
N MET A 180 -17.84 6.34 -1.93
CA MET A 180 -18.12 6.10 -3.34
C MET A 180 -19.62 5.92 -3.61
N THR A 181 -20.29 5.11 -2.77
CA THR A 181 -21.74 4.90 -2.89
C THR A 181 -22.51 6.20 -2.67
N THR A 182 -22.05 7.05 -1.75
CA THR A 182 -22.65 8.35 -1.48
C THR A 182 -22.53 9.27 -2.68
N SER A 183 -21.33 9.42 -3.24
CA SER A 183 -21.11 10.26 -4.43
C SER A 183 -21.86 9.72 -5.65
N ALA A 184 -21.93 8.40 -5.83
CA ALA A 184 -22.73 7.80 -6.89
C ALA A 184 -24.23 8.10 -6.72
N LEU A 185 -24.77 8.04 -5.51
CA LEU A 185 -26.17 8.40 -5.24
C LEU A 185 -26.43 9.88 -5.47
N GLU A 186 -25.55 10.77 -4.99
CA GLU A 186 -25.61 12.21 -5.26
C GLU A 186 -25.67 12.47 -6.78
N PHE A 187 -24.82 11.79 -7.55
CA PHE A 187 -24.79 11.92 -9.00
C PHE A 187 -26.10 11.44 -9.66
N VAL A 188 -26.58 10.24 -9.30
CA VAL A 188 -27.83 9.67 -9.81
C VAL A 188 -29.04 10.55 -9.47
N GLN A 189 -29.00 11.27 -8.35
CA GLN A 189 -30.04 12.20 -7.93
C GLN A 189 -29.88 13.61 -8.55
N GLY A 190 -28.98 13.79 -9.52
CA GLY A 190 -28.77 15.06 -10.21
C GLY A 190 -27.91 16.07 -9.45
N ARG A 191 -27.36 15.71 -8.29
CA ARG A 191 -26.43 16.55 -7.51
C ARG A 191 -24.99 16.38 -8.00
N SER A 192 -24.78 16.56 -9.31
CA SER A 192 -23.52 16.22 -9.98
C SER A 192 -22.31 17.01 -9.44
N THR A 193 -22.44 18.31 -9.14
CA THR A 193 -21.33 19.08 -8.54
C THR A 193 -20.91 18.53 -7.18
N GLN A 194 -21.89 18.13 -6.34
CA GLN A 194 -21.63 17.57 -5.02
C GLN A 194 -20.93 16.21 -5.13
N ALA A 195 -21.42 15.37 -6.05
CA ALA A 195 -20.85 14.07 -6.33
C ALA A 195 -19.38 14.15 -6.80
N LEU A 196 -19.10 15.04 -7.77
CA LEU A 196 -17.75 15.30 -8.26
C LEU A 196 -16.85 15.85 -7.14
N SER A 197 -17.36 16.76 -6.31
CA SER A 197 -16.63 17.27 -5.14
C SER A 197 -16.28 16.15 -4.16
N GLY A 198 -17.20 15.22 -3.92
CA GLY A 198 -17.00 14.08 -3.01
C GLY A 198 -15.85 13.18 -3.44
N VAL A 199 -15.85 12.71 -4.70
CA VAL A 199 -14.78 11.85 -5.22
C VAL A 199 -13.42 12.54 -5.24
N CYS A 200 -13.38 13.86 -5.50
CA CYS A 200 -12.14 14.64 -5.45
C CYS A 200 -11.63 14.83 -4.00
N THR A 201 -12.54 14.97 -3.03
CA THR A 201 -12.18 15.04 -1.60
C THR A 201 -11.57 13.71 -1.15
N ASP A 202 -12.19 12.59 -1.52
CA ASP A 202 -11.68 11.25 -1.20
C ASP A 202 -10.34 10.96 -1.88
N ALA A 203 -10.13 11.46 -3.10
CA ALA A 203 -8.85 11.37 -3.80
C ALA A 203 -7.74 12.16 -3.07
N GLN A 204 -8.05 13.31 -2.45
CA GLN A 204 -7.07 14.03 -1.63
C GLN A 204 -6.67 13.24 -0.39
N VAL A 205 -7.65 12.63 0.30
CA VAL A 205 -7.40 11.72 1.43
C VAL A 205 -6.51 10.56 0.98
N ALA A 206 -6.81 9.97 -0.18
CA ALA A 206 -6.04 8.88 -0.75
C ALA A 206 -4.56 9.27 -0.97
N ARG A 207 -4.28 10.47 -1.45
CA ARG A 207 -2.90 10.97 -1.63
C ARG A 207 -2.14 11.12 -0.32
N VAL A 208 -2.83 11.55 0.75
CA VAL A 208 -2.20 11.63 2.08
C VAL A 208 -1.76 10.24 2.53
N LEU A 209 -2.61 9.23 2.36
CA LEU A 209 -2.30 7.84 2.71
C LEU A 209 -1.19 7.24 1.83
N MET A 210 -1.20 7.53 0.53
CA MET A 210 -0.13 7.07 -0.38
C MET A 210 1.25 7.57 0.06
N ARG A 211 1.32 8.79 0.59
CA ARG A 211 2.56 9.39 1.08
C ARG A 211 2.95 8.97 2.49
N SER A 212 2.23 8.04 3.11
CA SER A 212 2.62 7.44 4.40
C SER A 212 4.05 6.90 4.31
N SER A 213 4.84 7.20 5.34
CA SER A 213 6.27 6.83 5.41
C SER A 213 6.56 5.67 6.35
N ASP A 214 5.52 5.11 6.95
CA ASP A 214 5.65 4.19 8.08
C ASP A 214 4.84 2.90 7.91
N ASN A 215 4.06 2.75 6.83
CA ASN A 215 3.24 1.57 6.62
C ASN A 215 2.94 1.29 5.14
N LEU A 216 3.49 0.20 4.60
CA LEU A 216 3.26 -0.21 3.22
C LEU A 216 1.78 -0.52 2.93
N ALA A 217 1.05 -1.13 3.87
CA ALA A 217 -0.37 -1.44 3.69
C ALA A 217 -1.21 -0.16 3.53
N ILE A 218 -0.93 0.88 4.33
CA ILE A 218 -1.62 2.18 4.22
C ILE A 218 -1.32 2.86 2.88
N THR A 219 -0.07 2.82 2.42
CA THR A 219 0.30 3.30 1.07
C THR A 219 -0.49 2.58 -0.03
N MET A 220 -0.61 1.24 0.06
CA MET A 220 -1.39 0.44 -0.90
C MET A 220 -2.89 0.77 -0.87
N ILE A 221 -3.46 0.99 0.31
CA ILE A 221 -4.85 1.42 0.47
C ILE A 221 -5.06 2.79 -0.17
N GLY A 222 -4.15 3.74 0.06
CA GLY A 222 -4.18 5.05 -0.60
C GLY A 222 -4.18 4.92 -2.13
N ALA A 223 -3.31 4.07 -2.69
CA ALA A 223 -3.25 3.88 -4.14
C ALA A 223 -4.55 3.30 -4.73
N ALA A 224 -5.13 2.30 -4.06
CA ALA A 224 -6.43 1.74 -4.43
C ALA A 224 -7.56 2.76 -4.32
N MET A 225 -7.55 3.58 -3.25
CA MET A 225 -8.52 4.65 -3.05
C MET A 225 -8.46 5.71 -4.14
N LEU A 226 -7.26 6.16 -4.49
CA LEU A 226 -7.05 7.18 -5.51
C LEU A 226 -7.55 6.68 -6.87
N ARG A 227 -7.18 5.44 -7.24
CA ARG A 227 -7.56 4.85 -8.52
C ARG A 227 -9.08 4.59 -8.61
N GLY A 228 -9.71 4.08 -7.54
CA GLY A 228 -11.16 3.86 -7.56
C GLY A 228 -11.97 5.16 -7.63
N ASN A 229 -11.54 6.22 -6.93
CA ASN A 229 -12.16 7.54 -7.06
C ASN A 229 -11.93 8.15 -8.45
N ALA A 230 -10.76 7.93 -9.05
CA ALA A 230 -10.48 8.34 -10.42
C ALA A 230 -11.43 7.66 -11.43
N HIS A 231 -11.68 6.36 -11.29
CA HIS A 231 -12.64 5.64 -12.13
C HIS A 231 -14.06 6.17 -11.97
N LEU A 232 -14.54 6.32 -10.73
CA LEU A 232 -15.87 6.84 -10.48
C LEU A 232 -16.04 8.28 -11.01
N PHE A 233 -15.01 9.12 -10.87
CA PHE A 233 -14.99 10.44 -11.48
C PHE A 233 -15.12 10.38 -13.01
N ALA A 234 -14.37 9.50 -13.68
CA ALA A 234 -14.48 9.31 -15.13
C ALA A 234 -15.87 8.81 -15.55
N ASP A 235 -16.46 7.86 -14.82
CA ASP A 235 -17.82 7.36 -15.06
C ASP A 235 -18.85 8.50 -14.98
N MET A 236 -18.73 9.39 -13.99
CA MET A 236 -19.60 10.57 -13.87
C MET A 236 -19.42 11.53 -15.05
N LEU A 237 -18.18 11.81 -15.48
CA LEU A 237 -17.91 12.68 -16.63
C LEU A 237 -18.44 12.12 -17.94
N ALA A 238 -18.50 10.79 -18.09
CA ALA A 238 -19.04 10.15 -19.28
C ALA A 238 -20.55 10.42 -19.46
N GLU A 239 -21.28 10.59 -18.35
CA GLU A 239 -22.71 10.88 -18.31
C GLU A 239 -23.04 12.38 -18.27
N LEU A 240 -22.04 13.25 -18.18
CA LEU A 240 -22.20 14.71 -18.18
C LEU A 240 -21.87 15.33 -19.55
N PRO A 241 -22.44 16.51 -19.88
CA PRO A 241 -21.98 17.29 -21.02
C PRO A 241 -20.48 17.55 -20.91
N ALA A 242 -19.77 17.49 -22.03
CA ALA A 242 -18.32 17.68 -22.04
C ALA A 242 -17.92 19.02 -21.40
N GLN A 243 -18.74 20.07 -21.49
CA GLN A 243 -18.42 21.39 -20.92
C GLN A 243 -18.86 21.57 -19.46
N TYR A 244 -19.41 20.54 -18.79
CA TYR A 244 -19.93 20.67 -17.43
C TYR A 244 -18.87 21.17 -16.43
N PRO A 245 -19.06 22.25 -15.67
CA PRO A 245 -18.01 22.84 -14.84
C PRO A 245 -17.46 21.85 -13.80
N LEU A 246 -16.14 21.75 -13.69
CA LEU A 246 -15.47 20.87 -12.72
C LEU A 246 -15.17 21.62 -11.42
N PRO A 247 -15.35 21.00 -10.24
CA PRO A 247 -14.93 21.60 -8.98
C PRO A 247 -13.41 21.87 -8.97
N ALA A 248 -13.00 23.07 -8.53
CA ALA A 248 -11.60 23.50 -8.59
C ALA A 248 -10.63 22.55 -7.84
N GLN A 249 -11.09 21.98 -6.72
CA GLN A 249 -10.31 21.05 -5.89
C GLN A 249 -9.93 19.76 -6.61
N CYS A 250 -10.65 19.39 -7.68
CA CYS A 250 -10.37 18.20 -8.48
C CYS A 250 -9.04 18.31 -9.24
N ALA A 251 -8.63 19.53 -9.61
CA ALA A 251 -7.35 19.76 -10.28
C ALA A 251 -6.18 19.31 -9.41
N ALA A 252 -6.18 19.68 -8.12
CA ALA A 252 -5.16 19.23 -7.17
C ALA A 252 -5.30 17.74 -6.80
N ALA A 253 -6.53 17.27 -6.62
CA ALA A 253 -6.80 15.88 -6.25
C ALA A 253 -6.26 14.87 -7.26
N PHE A 254 -6.44 15.16 -8.56
CA PHE A 254 -6.04 14.28 -9.67
C PHE A 254 -4.83 14.80 -10.46
N ALA A 255 -4.07 15.75 -9.90
CA ALA A 255 -2.81 16.19 -10.50
C ALA A 255 -1.84 15.00 -10.69
N PRO A 256 -1.00 14.98 -11.74
CA PRO A 256 -0.03 13.90 -11.94
C PRO A 256 0.78 13.56 -10.68
N LEU A 257 1.02 12.26 -10.45
CA LEU A 257 1.84 11.82 -9.32
C LEU A 257 3.31 12.09 -9.61
N PRO A 258 4.04 12.80 -8.75
CA PRO A 258 5.48 12.92 -8.87
C PRO A 258 6.15 11.59 -8.48
N VAL A 259 7.39 11.37 -8.94
CA VAL A 259 8.09 10.07 -8.79
C VAL A 259 8.25 9.64 -7.34
N ASP A 260 8.42 10.59 -6.42
CA ASP A 260 8.47 10.36 -4.96
C ASP A 260 7.15 9.83 -4.39
N GLU A 261 5.99 10.22 -4.94
CA GLU A 261 4.69 9.63 -4.57
C GLU A 261 4.46 8.25 -5.21
N ILE A 262 5.17 7.94 -6.30
CA ILE A 262 5.06 6.64 -6.99
C ILE A 262 5.99 5.60 -6.34
N ALA A 263 7.17 6.03 -5.90
CA ALA A 263 8.19 5.14 -5.35
C ALA A 263 7.80 4.59 -3.98
N LEU A 264 8.00 3.29 -3.76
CA LEU A 264 7.80 2.67 -2.44
C LEU A 264 8.90 2.99 -1.42
N CYS A 265 9.81 3.93 -1.71
CA CYS A 265 10.98 4.22 -0.86
C CYS A 265 10.60 4.46 0.61
N HIS A 266 9.68 5.40 0.87
CA HIS A 266 9.25 5.69 2.24
C HIS A 266 8.44 4.56 2.86
N ALA A 267 7.54 3.93 2.08
CA ALA A 267 6.74 2.80 2.54
C ALA A 267 7.61 1.61 3.01
N LEU A 268 8.67 1.28 2.27
CA LEU A 268 9.59 0.20 2.63
C LEU A 268 10.53 0.55 3.78
N HIS A 269 10.88 1.84 3.96
CA HIS A 269 11.54 2.29 5.18
C HIS A 269 10.64 2.10 6.41
N GLY A 270 9.33 2.35 6.29
CA GLY A 270 8.36 2.05 7.33
C GLY A 270 8.27 0.56 7.63
N GLU A 271 8.14 -0.25 6.57
CA GLU A 271 8.08 -1.71 6.65
C GLU A 271 9.32 -2.30 7.35
N SER A 272 10.52 -1.81 7.04
CA SER A 272 11.75 -2.30 7.65
C SER A 272 11.79 -2.08 9.16
N ARG A 273 11.21 -0.99 9.66
CA ARG A 273 11.13 -0.73 11.11
C ARG A 273 10.24 -1.74 11.81
N MET A 274 9.11 -2.12 11.19
CA MET A 274 8.25 -3.19 11.72
C MET A 274 8.98 -4.53 11.68
N VAL A 275 9.66 -4.87 10.58
CA VAL A 275 10.40 -6.14 10.47
C VAL A 275 11.58 -6.19 11.45
N PHE A 276 12.35 -5.12 11.60
CA PHE A 276 13.50 -5.07 12.49
C PHE A 276 13.12 -5.10 13.96
N SER A 277 11.93 -4.59 14.32
CA SER A 277 11.42 -4.73 15.70
C SER A 277 11.28 -6.19 16.14
N MET A 278 10.94 -7.09 15.20
CA MET A 278 10.85 -8.54 15.48
C MET A 278 12.21 -9.19 15.75
N LEU A 279 13.31 -8.53 15.37
CA LEU A 279 14.66 -9.00 15.60
C LEU A 279 15.22 -8.49 16.94
N GLN A 280 14.72 -7.37 17.46
CA GLN A 280 15.34 -6.63 18.55
C GLN A 280 14.83 -6.98 19.95
N GLU A 281 13.92 -7.94 20.11
CA GLU A 281 13.26 -8.19 21.40
C GLU A 281 13.41 -9.63 21.96
N ASP A 282 13.20 -9.72 23.27
CA ASP A 282 13.01 -10.91 24.13
C ASP A 282 11.96 -11.93 23.62
N THR A 283 11.43 -11.74 22.42
CA THR A 283 10.43 -12.55 21.71
C THR A 283 10.88 -14.00 21.53
N LEU A 284 12.19 -14.20 21.44
CA LEU A 284 12.81 -15.51 21.34
C LEU A 284 13.06 -16.16 22.72
N THR A 285 13.14 -15.36 23.79
CA THR A 285 13.55 -15.79 25.15
C THR A 285 12.37 -15.96 26.12
N GLN A 286 11.20 -15.36 25.87
CA GLN A 286 10.04 -15.40 26.78
C GLN A 286 9.08 -16.61 26.57
N GLY A 287 9.64 -17.80 26.63
CA GLY A 287 8.94 -18.96 27.19
C GLY A 287 9.59 -19.28 28.53
N GLY A 288 8.91 -19.01 29.65
CA GLY A 288 9.40 -19.20 31.03
C GLY A 288 9.78 -20.64 31.44
N GLN A 289 9.93 -21.56 30.49
CA GLN A 289 10.52 -22.90 30.64
C GLN A 289 11.29 -23.31 29.37
N SER A 290 12.01 -22.39 28.72
CA SER A 290 12.80 -22.74 27.53
C SER A 290 13.92 -23.71 27.89
N SER A 291 13.86 -24.92 27.31
CA SER A 291 14.90 -25.93 27.44
C SER A 291 16.20 -25.41 26.79
N TRP A 292 17.35 -26.02 27.09
CA TRP A 292 18.61 -25.68 26.41
C TRP A 292 18.48 -25.76 24.87
N GLN A 293 17.64 -26.67 24.37
CA GLN A 293 17.38 -26.87 22.95
C GLN A 293 16.69 -25.66 22.30
N ASP A 294 15.81 -24.98 23.03
CA ASP A 294 15.10 -23.77 22.56
C ASP A 294 16.03 -22.53 22.53
N ARG A 295 17.09 -22.53 23.36
CA ARG A 295 18.06 -21.42 23.43
C ARG A 295 19.18 -21.50 22.40
N PHE A 296 19.52 -22.70 21.94
CA PHE A 296 20.58 -22.91 20.95
C PHE A 296 20.35 -22.17 19.62
N PRO A 297 19.16 -22.21 18.98
CA PRO A 297 18.92 -21.45 17.74
C PRO A 297 19.01 -19.93 17.95
N LEU A 298 18.73 -19.43 19.15
CA LEU A 298 18.77 -17.98 19.45
C LEU A 298 20.21 -17.46 19.56
N ARG A 299 21.15 -18.32 19.95
CA ARG A 299 22.58 -17.99 20.01
C ARG A 299 23.23 -17.85 18.64
N LEU A 300 22.54 -18.29 17.58
CA LEU A 300 22.96 -18.16 16.18
C LEU A 300 22.16 -17.07 15.44
N LEU A 301 21.56 -16.14 16.18
CA LEU A 301 20.98 -14.91 15.65
C LEU A 301 21.91 -13.74 16.01
N ASP A 302 22.39 -13.06 14.97
CA ASP A 302 23.08 -11.78 15.07
C ASP A 302 22.15 -10.73 14.45
N ASP A 303 21.54 -9.90 15.29
CA ASP A 303 20.53 -8.92 14.86
C ASP A 303 21.10 -7.92 13.86
N GLU A 304 22.32 -7.43 14.10
CA GLU A 304 22.92 -6.43 13.23
C GLU A 304 23.24 -7.03 11.85
N ARG A 305 23.79 -8.24 11.81
CA ARG A 305 24.03 -8.96 10.54
C ARG A 305 22.74 -9.29 9.83
N THR A 306 21.69 -9.67 10.56
CA THR A 306 20.38 -10.00 9.98
C THR A 306 19.71 -8.75 9.41
N GLN A 307 19.72 -7.64 10.16
CA GLN A 307 19.24 -6.34 9.67
C GLN A 307 20.02 -5.89 8.44
N ALA A 308 21.36 -6.02 8.44
CA ALA A 308 22.20 -5.65 7.31
C ALA A 308 21.91 -6.53 6.07
N LEU A 309 21.73 -7.84 6.28
CA LEU A 309 21.37 -8.79 5.24
C LEU A 309 20.03 -8.45 4.57
N LEU A 310 19.04 -8.03 5.36
CA LEU A 310 17.70 -7.66 4.90
C LEU A 310 17.62 -6.23 4.33
N ALA A 311 18.50 -5.32 4.76
CA ALA A 311 18.37 -3.89 4.45
C ALA A 311 18.24 -3.57 2.94
N PRO A 312 18.97 -4.22 2.01
CA PRO A 312 18.80 -3.97 0.58
C PRO A 312 17.38 -4.26 0.05
N THR A 313 16.64 -5.19 0.67
CA THR A 313 15.25 -5.51 0.33
C THR A 313 14.28 -4.38 0.67
N PHE A 314 14.68 -3.42 1.51
CA PHE A 314 13.87 -2.26 1.89
C PHE A 314 14.37 -0.92 1.32
N THR A 315 15.57 -0.86 0.74
CA THR A 315 16.13 0.38 0.17
C THR A 315 16.10 0.43 -1.36
N TRP A 316 15.86 -0.70 -2.04
CA TRP A 316 15.90 -0.78 -3.51
C TRP A 316 14.98 0.25 -4.19
N ALA A 317 13.80 0.52 -3.62
CA ALA A 317 12.82 1.45 -4.18
C ALA A 317 13.28 2.91 -4.16
N CYS A 318 14.30 3.24 -3.37
CA CYS A 318 14.92 4.57 -3.31
C CYS A 318 15.99 4.79 -4.39
N SER A 319 16.43 3.72 -5.07
CA SER A 319 17.58 3.76 -5.97
C SER A 319 17.32 4.57 -7.25
N ALA A 320 18.37 5.20 -7.79
CA ALA A 320 18.29 5.97 -9.03
C ALA A 320 17.81 5.15 -10.26
N PRO A 321 18.20 3.86 -10.44
CA PRO A 321 17.65 3.03 -11.50
C PRO A 321 16.13 2.86 -11.40
N VAL A 322 15.60 2.61 -10.21
CA VAL A 322 14.14 2.49 -10.00
C VAL A 322 13.45 3.81 -10.30
N ARG A 323 13.94 4.93 -9.74
CA ARG A 323 13.34 6.25 -9.97
C ARG A 323 13.33 6.63 -11.45
N THR A 324 14.37 6.25 -12.21
CA THR A 324 14.42 6.42 -13.67
C THR A 324 13.32 5.62 -14.37
N LEU A 325 13.12 4.35 -14.00
CA LEU A 325 12.04 3.53 -14.55
C LEU A 325 10.66 4.12 -14.25
N LEU A 326 10.45 4.60 -13.02
CA LEU A 326 9.20 5.23 -12.61
C LEU A 326 8.92 6.52 -13.39
N ALA A 327 9.92 7.38 -13.56
CA ALA A 327 9.81 8.60 -14.37
C ALA A 327 9.43 8.33 -15.82
N GLN A 328 9.85 7.17 -16.36
CA GLN A 328 9.60 6.75 -17.74
C GLN A 328 8.34 5.88 -17.88
N ASP A 329 7.57 5.67 -16.80
CA ASP A 329 6.43 4.74 -16.77
C ASP A 329 6.82 3.35 -17.32
N ARG A 330 7.99 2.83 -16.91
CA ARG A 330 8.46 1.47 -17.23
C ARG A 330 8.20 0.55 -16.04
N PRO A 331 7.72 -0.69 -16.26
CA PRO A 331 7.42 -1.58 -15.16
C PRO A 331 8.69 -1.93 -14.41
N VAL A 332 8.67 -1.83 -13.08
CA VAL A 332 9.80 -2.31 -12.27
C VAL A 332 9.84 -3.85 -12.32
N PRO A 333 10.93 -4.45 -12.83
CA PRO A 333 11.07 -5.89 -12.90
C PRO A 333 11.43 -6.47 -11.52
N GLN A 334 11.06 -7.73 -11.29
CA GLN A 334 11.40 -8.45 -10.06
C GLN A 334 12.92 -8.53 -9.83
N THR A 335 13.70 -8.55 -10.91
CA THR A 335 15.17 -8.65 -10.86
C THR A 335 15.86 -7.45 -10.21
N LEU A 336 15.17 -6.31 -10.06
CA LEU A 336 15.69 -5.16 -9.33
C LEU A 336 15.45 -5.21 -7.83
N ILE A 337 14.71 -6.21 -7.34
CA ILE A 337 14.48 -6.40 -5.90
C ILE A 337 15.57 -7.33 -5.37
N PRO A 338 16.47 -6.85 -4.50
CA PRO A 338 17.54 -7.66 -3.95
C PRO A 338 16.96 -8.80 -3.10
N LEU A 339 17.45 -10.01 -3.35
CA LEU A 339 17.23 -11.15 -2.49
C LEU A 339 18.38 -11.27 -1.49
N PRO A 340 18.10 -11.55 -0.21
CA PRO A 340 19.13 -11.84 0.79
C PRO A 340 20.04 -12.99 0.35
N GLN A 341 21.36 -12.78 0.44
CA GLN A 341 22.35 -13.84 0.15
C GLN A 341 22.57 -14.72 1.38
N THR A 342 21.75 -15.78 1.49
CA THR A 342 21.73 -16.68 2.66
C THR A 342 22.71 -17.85 2.56
N ALA A 343 23.38 -18.03 1.41
CA ALA A 343 24.43 -19.02 1.21
C ALA A 343 25.82 -18.36 1.31
N SER A 344 26.18 -17.87 2.50
CA SER A 344 27.47 -17.19 2.74
C SER A 344 28.16 -17.69 4.01
N VAL A 345 29.48 -17.49 4.10
CA VAL A 345 30.27 -17.81 5.30
C VAL A 345 29.72 -17.11 6.54
N ALA A 346 29.19 -15.89 6.39
CA ALA A 346 28.56 -15.13 7.48
C ALA A 346 27.34 -15.82 8.10
N CYS A 347 26.70 -16.76 7.39
CA CYS A 347 25.53 -17.49 7.89
C CYS A 347 25.89 -18.65 8.85
N ILE A 348 27.15 -19.03 9.00
CA ILE A 348 27.53 -20.07 9.99
C ILE A 348 27.29 -19.56 11.42
N ALA A 349 27.70 -18.32 11.70
CA ALA A 349 27.49 -17.66 12.99
C ALA A 349 26.11 -16.97 13.09
N ASN A 350 25.44 -16.70 11.98
CA ASN A 350 24.10 -16.10 11.92
C ASN A 350 23.07 -17.03 11.24
N ALA A 351 23.08 -18.32 11.59
CA ALA A 351 22.27 -19.33 10.90
C ALA A 351 20.77 -19.05 11.01
N THR A 352 20.30 -18.62 12.18
CA THR A 352 18.89 -18.27 12.41
C THR A 352 18.51 -17.02 11.64
N GLY A 353 19.37 -16.01 11.63
CA GLY A 353 19.15 -14.80 10.85
C GLY A 353 19.07 -15.06 9.34
N CYS A 354 19.95 -15.90 8.81
CA CYS A 354 19.90 -16.28 7.39
C CYS A 354 18.68 -17.15 7.05
N LEU A 355 18.21 -17.99 7.97
CA LEU A 355 16.96 -18.72 7.81
C LEU A 355 15.75 -17.77 7.76
N LEU A 356 15.67 -16.81 8.69
CA LEU A 356 14.63 -15.77 8.70
C LEU A 356 14.66 -14.90 7.43
N ALA A 357 15.86 -14.60 6.92
CA ALA A 357 16.01 -13.89 5.66
C ALA A 357 15.72 -14.74 4.41
N SER A 358 15.53 -16.06 4.54
CA SER A 358 15.22 -16.96 3.41
C SER A 358 13.72 -17.17 3.19
N VAL A 359 12.87 -16.75 4.12
CA VAL A 359 11.41 -16.95 4.08
C VAL A 359 10.80 -16.14 2.93
N SER A 360 9.64 -16.57 2.41
CA SER A 360 8.98 -15.89 1.29
C SER A 360 8.71 -14.41 1.60
N HIS A 361 9.19 -13.53 0.73
CA HIS A 361 8.97 -12.10 0.85
C HIS A 361 7.67 -11.69 0.14
N PRO A 362 7.02 -10.59 0.57
CA PRO A 362 5.93 -10.01 -0.18
C PRO A 362 6.34 -9.69 -1.63
N ASP A 363 5.40 -9.74 -2.58
CA ASP A 363 5.66 -9.33 -3.96
C ASP A 363 5.74 -7.81 -4.07
N TYR A 364 6.87 -7.25 -3.62
CA TYR A 364 7.14 -5.82 -3.66
C TYR A 364 7.13 -5.26 -5.09
N ALA A 365 7.43 -6.07 -6.12
CA ALA A 365 7.34 -5.62 -7.50
C ALA A 365 5.88 -5.37 -7.87
N ASN A 366 4.96 -6.25 -7.45
CA ASN A 366 3.54 -6.05 -7.68
C ASN A 366 3.01 -4.83 -6.93
N TYR A 367 3.42 -4.61 -5.68
CA TYR A 367 3.06 -3.39 -4.95
C TYR A 367 3.58 -2.12 -5.63
N GLN A 368 4.81 -2.14 -6.15
CA GLN A 368 5.35 -1.02 -6.91
C GLN A 368 4.57 -0.80 -8.21
N ARG A 369 4.18 -1.87 -8.90
CA ARG A 369 3.34 -1.80 -10.10
C ARG A 369 1.94 -1.26 -9.80
N LYS A 370 1.36 -1.53 -8.63
CA LYS A 370 0.10 -0.90 -8.17
C LYS A 370 0.24 0.62 -8.06
N MET A 371 1.36 1.13 -7.55
CA MET A 371 1.63 2.58 -7.52
C MET A 371 1.77 3.18 -8.93
N GLN A 372 2.46 2.47 -9.83
CA GLN A 372 2.57 2.88 -11.24
C GLN A 372 1.19 2.92 -11.92
N ASP A 373 0.32 1.96 -11.62
CA ASP A 373 -1.05 1.95 -12.14
C ASP A 373 -1.91 3.09 -11.59
N ALA A 374 -1.72 3.51 -10.34
CA ALA A 374 -2.34 4.72 -9.81
C ALA A 374 -1.85 5.99 -10.53
N ALA A 375 -0.54 6.10 -10.80
CA ALA A 375 0.01 7.24 -11.54
C ALA A 375 -0.53 7.32 -12.97
N ALA A 376 -0.60 6.18 -13.65
CA ALA A 376 -1.08 6.13 -15.01
C ALA A 376 -2.62 6.27 -15.10
N ALA A 377 -3.37 5.90 -14.07
CA ALA A 377 -4.78 6.26 -13.93
C ALA A 377 -4.97 7.79 -13.91
N LEU A 378 -4.14 8.53 -13.16
CA LEU A 378 -4.18 10.00 -13.19
C LEU A 378 -3.78 10.56 -14.56
N ARG A 379 -2.79 9.97 -15.23
CA ARG A 379 -2.45 10.36 -16.62
C ARG A 379 -3.62 10.14 -17.58
N ALA A 380 -4.35 9.03 -17.44
CA ALA A 380 -5.56 8.79 -18.23
C ALA A 380 -6.62 9.85 -17.95
N LEU A 381 -6.87 10.20 -16.68
CA LEU A 381 -7.76 11.31 -16.34
C LEU A 381 -7.32 12.65 -16.93
N SER A 382 -6.02 12.98 -16.87
CA SER A 382 -5.50 14.21 -17.51
C SER A 382 -5.70 14.18 -19.02
N ALA A 383 -5.56 13.03 -19.67
CA ALA A 383 -5.87 12.87 -21.10
C ALA A 383 -7.36 13.05 -21.38
N LEU A 384 -8.26 12.52 -20.53
CA LEU A 384 -9.71 12.72 -20.65
C LEU A 384 -10.08 14.20 -20.52
N GLN A 385 -9.45 14.93 -19.59
CA GLN A 385 -9.64 16.38 -19.44
C GLN A 385 -9.11 17.14 -20.66
N TRP A 386 -7.94 16.79 -21.19
CA TRP A 386 -7.44 17.41 -22.42
C TRP A 386 -8.41 17.19 -23.61
N LEU A 387 -8.92 15.96 -23.76
CA LEU A 387 -9.88 15.61 -24.81
C LEU A 387 -11.21 16.36 -24.67
N ARG A 388 -11.59 16.68 -23.44
CA ARG A 388 -12.77 17.47 -23.11
C ARG A 388 -12.60 18.93 -23.53
N ASP A 389 -11.43 19.50 -23.28
CA ASP A 389 -11.10 20.89 -23.62
C ASP A 389 -10.82 21.09 -25.12
N HIS A 390 -10.56 20.00 -25.85
CA HIS A 390 -10.33 19.97 -27.31
C HIS A 390 -11.43 19.15 -28.01
N PRO A 391 -12.66 19.69 -28.13
CA PRO A 391 -13.75 18.98 -28.76
C PRO A 391 -13.50 18.80 -30.26
N ALA A 392 -13.36 17.57 -30.70
CA ALA A 392 -13.28 17.18 -32.10
C ALA A 392 -14.24 16.01 -32.35
N GLN A 393 -15.54 16.24 -32.11
CA GLN A 393 -16.55 15.18 -32.02
C GLN A 393 -16.72 14.37 -33.32
N THR A 394 -16.35 14.96 -34.47
CA THR A 394 -16.40 14.30 -35.77
C THR A 394 -15.16 13.44 -36.07
N MET A 395 -14.09 13.58 -35.29
CA MET A 395 -12.86 12.80 -35.48
C MET A 395 -12.92 11.47 -34.69
N PRO A 396 -12.49 10.34 -35.29
CA PRO A 396 -12.32 9.09 -34.58
C PRO A 396 -11.44 9.25 -33.34
N LEU A 397 -11.79 8.55 -32.25
CA LEU A 397 -11.05 8.62 -30.97
C LEU A 397 -9.55 8.32 -31.13
N THR A 398 -9.18 7.40 -32.04
CA THR A 398 -7.79 7.08 -32.37
C THR A 398 -7.00 8.29 -32.88
N GLN A 399 -7.59 9.12 -33.73
CA GLN A 399 -6.97 10.35 -34.23
C GLN A 399 -6.85 11.40 -33.11
N ARG A 400 -7.88 11.51 -32.26
CA ARG A 400 -7.85 12.41 -31.09
C ARG A 400 -6.76 12.01 -30.09
N ILE A 401 -6.55 10.72 -29.86
CA ILE A 401 -5.44 10.21 -29.04
C ILE A 401 -4.09 10.54 -29.68
N ALA A 402 -3.97 10.44 -30.99
CA ALA A 402 -2.75 10.84 -31.70
C ALA A 402 -2.45 12.34 -31.55
N ALA A 403 -3.48 13.18 -31.36
CA ALA A 403 -3.33 14.62 -31.12
C ALA A 403 -2.96 14.97 -29.66
N LEU A 404 -3.09 14.05 -28.70
CA LEU A 404 -2.72 14.30 -27.30
C LEU A 404 -1.25 14.74 -27.18
N PRO A 405 -0.89 15.61 -26.21
CA PRO A 405 0.49 15.86 -25.85
C PRO A 405 1.23 14.54 -25.57
N PRO A 406 2.52 14.40 -25.98
CA PRO A 406 3.28 13.15 -25.81
C PRO A 406 3.30 12.63 -24.37
N ALA A 407 3.38 13.54 -23.39
CA ALA A 407 3.35 13.20 -21.96
C ALA A 407 2.03 12.55 -21.51
N LEU A 408 0.89 12.95 -22.10
CA LEU A 408 -0.42 12.36 -21.79
C LEU A 408 -0.63 11.05 -22.54
N ARG A 409 -0.25 11.02 -23.83
CA ARG A 409 -0.37 9.82 -24.67
C ARG A 409 0.40 8.63 -24.08
N GLY A 410 1.59 8.89 -23.53
CA GLY A 410 2.49 7.88 -22.98
C GLY A 410 3.33 7.22 -24.08
N GLN A 411 4.60 6.96 -23.78
CA GLN A 411 5.54 6.33 -24.73
C GLN A 411 5.62 4.82 -24.54
N VAL A 412 5.95 4.37 -23.32
CA VAL A 412 6.11 2.95 -22.96
C VAL A 412 4.76 2.26 -22.74
N ARG A 413 3.80 3.01 -22.22
CA ARG A 413 2.45 2.57 -21.89
C ARG A 413 1.44 3.50 -22.57
N PRO A 414 1.31 3.42 -23.91
CA PRO A 414 0.45 4.32 -24.64
C PRO A 414 -1.03 4.11 -24.29
N LEU A 415 -1.82 5.18 -24.33
CA LEU A 415 -3.27 5.11 -24.30
C LEU A 415 -3.79 4.55 -25.63
N GLY A 416 -4.69 3.57 -25.56
CA GLY A 416 -5.40 3.04 -26.72
C GLY A 416 -6.83 3.57 -26.80
N ALA A 417 -7.46 3.45 -27.98
CA ALA A 417 -8.90 3.58 -28.10
C ALA A 417 -9.55 2.22 -27.78
N GLY A 418 -10.64 2.24 -27.01
CA GLY A 418 -11.49 1.08 -26.84
C GLY A 418 -12.25 0.75 -28.12
N ASN A 419 -12.64 -0.51 -28.27
CA ASN A 419 -13.39 -1.00 -29.44
C ASN A 419 -14.76 -0.31 -29.61
N ASP A 420 -15.26 0.32 -28.54
CA ASP A 420 -16.50 1.08 -28.51
C ASP A 420 -16.37 2.49 -29.11
N GLY A 421 -15.14 2.96 -29.38
CA GLY A 421 -14.85 4.33 -29.79
C GLY A 421 -15.19 5.38 -28.73
N LYS A 422 -15.54 4.96 -27.51
CA LYS A 422 -16.11 5.78 -26.43
C LYS A 422 -15.30 5.70 -25.13
N SER A 423 -14.23 4.91 -25.12
CA SER A 423 -13.36 4.76 -23.97
C SER A 423 -11.89 4.76 -24.38
N LEU A 424 -11.03 5.23 -23.50
CA LEU A 424 -9.59 4.99 -23.56
C LEU A 424 -9.28 3.65 -22.89
N THR A 425 -8.29 2.94 -23.40
CA THR A 425 -7.74 1.73 -22.79
C THR A 425 -6.33 2.00 -22.29
N LEU A 426 -6.01 1.44 -21.12
CA LEU A 426 -4.71 1.59 -20.49
C LEU A 426 -4.26 0.24 -19.92
N ARG A 427 -3.12 -0.25 -20.38
CA ARG A 427 -2.54 -1.49 -19.86
C ARG A 427 -2.15 -1.33 -18.39
N GLN A 428 -2.49 -2.31 -17.55
CA GLN A 428 -2.01 -2.37 -16.17
C GLN A 428 -0.69 -3.14 -16.06
N TYR A 429 0.10 -2.79 -15.07
CA TYR A 429 1.33 -3.51 -14.71
C TYR A 429 1.13 -4.47 -13.56
N ALA A 430 0.30 -4.11 -12.58
CA ALA A 430 -0.02 -5.00 -11.47
C ALA A 430 -0.79 -6.22 -11.99
N ARG A 431 -0.66 -7.34 -11.28
CA ARG A 431 -1.46 -8.52 -11.59
C ARG A 431 -2.94 -8.16 -11.43
N PRO A 432 -3.80 -8.45 -12.43
CA PRO A 432 -5.18 -8.04 -12.38
C PRO A 432 -5.92 -8.78 -11.27
N GLU A 433 -6.60 -8.03 -10.41
CA GLU A 433 -7.58 -8.57 -9.47
C GLU A 433 -8.88 -8.81 -10.25
N GLY A 434 -9.09 -10.03 -10.76
CA GLY A 434 -10.31 -10.40 -11.50
C GLY A 434 -10.20 -10.49 -13.03
N GLY A 435 -8.99 -10.62 -13.60
CA GLY A 435 -8.80 -11.12 -14.97
C GLY A 435 -8.80 -10.10 -16.13
N ALA A 436 -9.08 -8.82 -15.91
CA ALA A 436 -8.97 -7.80 -16.97
C ALA A 436 -7.55 -7.20 -17.02
N GLY A 437 -6.78 -7.50 -18.07
CA GLY A 437 -5.40 -6.99 -18.24
C GLY A 437 -5.28 -5.51 -18.64
N ASN A 438 -6.38 -4.88 -19.07
CA ASN A 438 -6.42 -3.46 -19.46
C ASN A 438 -7.55 -2.73 -18.72
N ASP A 439 -7.25 -1.56 -18.17
CA ASP A 439 -8.23 -0.62 -17.66
C ASP A 439 -8.95 0.09 -18.79
N ARG A 440 -10.23 0.41 -18.54
CA ARG A 440 -11.09 1.18 -19.44
C ARG A 440 -11.52 2.47 -18.77
N TRP A 441 -11.46 3.56 -19.52
CA TRP A 441 -11.70 4.92 -19.05
C TRP A 441 -12.69 5.60 -20.00
N PRO A 442 -13.95 5.83 -19.61
CA PRO A 442 -14.93 6.38 -20.53
C PRO A 442 -14.63 7.84 -20.87
N VAL A 443 -14.82 8.22 -22.14
CA VAL A 443 -14.61 9.59 -22.64
C VAL A 443 -15.74 10.50 -22.11
N PRO A 444 -15.45 11.75 -21.68
CA PRO A 444 -16.48 12.67 -21.22
C PRO A 444 -17.61 12.86 -22.25
N GLY A 445 -18.86 12.83 -21.79
CA GLY A 445 -20.06 12.93 -22.62
C GLY A 445 -20.37 11.74 -23.54
N SER A 446 -19.59 10.66 -23.49
CA SER A 446 -19.77 9.50 -24.38
C SER A 446 -21.10 8.77 -24.19
N ALA A 447 -21.69 8.81 -22.98
CA ALA A 447 -23.00 8.21 -22.72
C ALA A 447 -24.17 9.06 -23.26
N ILE A 448 -24.01 10.38 -23.27
CA ILE A 448 -25.00 11.32 -23.84
C ILE A 448 -25.06 11.15 -25.36
N ALA A 449 -23.90 11.14 -26.02
CA ALA A 449 -23.80 10.96 -27.48
C ALA A 449 -24.44 9.64 -27.95
N ALA A 450 -24.32 8.58 -27.15
CA ALA A 450 -24.95 7.29 -27.43
C ALA A 450 -26.48 7.35 -27.41
N THR A 451 -27.04 8.09 -26.44
CA THR A 451 -28.49 8.23 -26.27
C THR A 451 -29.08 9.09 -27.40
N GLN A 452 -28.39 10.17 -27.78
CA GLN A 452 -28.79 11.05 -28.89
C GLN A 452 -28.75 10.31 -30.24
N ALA A 453 -27.69 9.55 -30.52
CA ALA A 453 -27.60 8.76 -31.75
C ALA A 453 -28.71 7.69 -31.84
N ALA A 454 -29.09 7.07 -30.72
CA ALA A 454 -30.18 6.09 -30.68
C ALA A 454 -31.56 6.73 -30.88
N SER A 455 -31.76 7.99 -30.45
CA SER A 455 -33.01 8.73 -30.70
C SER A 455 -33.12 9.26 -32.13
N SER A 456 -32.00 9.57 -32.81
CA SER A 456 -32.00 10.07 -34.20
C SER A 456 -32.13 8.97 -35.26
N ALA A 457 -31.99 7.70 -34.86
CA ALA A 457 -32.11 6.53 -35.73
C ALA A 457 -33.49 5.85 -35.64
N ARG A 458 -34.42 6.41 -34.84
CA ARG A 458 -35.85 6.09 -34.82
C ARG A 458 -36.60 7.21 -35.49
#